data_AF-A0A5J4UZ21-F1
#
_entry.id   AF-A0A5J4UZ21-F1
#
_cell.length_a   1.000
_cell.length_b   1.000
_cell.length_c   1.000
_cell.angle_alpha   90.00
_cell.angle_beta   90.00
_cell.angle_gamma   90.00
#
_symmetry.space_group_name_H-M   'P 1'
#
loop_
_entity.id
_entity.type
_entity.pdbx_description
1 polymer ?
#
loop_
_entity_poly.entity_id
_entity_poly.type
_entity_poly.pdbx_seq_one_letter_code
_entity_poly.pdbx_strand_id
1 'polypeptide(L)'
;MWGTLHILITTDIHQEPIQRHNEERLIAVTRATQLGFPRIAEEFRTEDPNLTRQYVMDFMSANKISFSIQSTSDIRRQQASLASNINNWFNQVYSEQVFEGCRNRSIFNMNETNLNYQTRCRTAKEVGSKRSISASKENLVGHISLALTVSPGFRQLPSFVILGNLVKVPLFILHESTNEEVVIDVLSSGFMVQDVFRRRVRQFCKWVRVLKIAGYFEQQEKIVLFQDGHKSRGDDTASELLKEE
;
A
#
# COMPACT_ATOMS: atom_id res chain seq x y z
N MET A 1 51.22 13.90 -0.37
CA MET A 1 50.11 14.31 -1.26
C MET A 1 49.96 13.21 -2.29
N TRP A 2 49.14 12.20 -2.01
CA TRP A 2 48.89 11.06 -2.90
C TRP A 2 47.38 11.02 -3.14
N GLY A 3 46.96 11.41 -4.34
CA GLY A 3 45.56 11.44 -4.75
C GLY A 3 45.14 10.06 -5.21
N THR A 4 44.21 9.44 -4.48
CA THR A 4 43.53 8.21 -4.90
C THR A 4 42.57 8.54 -6.03
N LEU A 5 42.87 8.08 -7.24
CA LEU A 5 41.97 8.14 -8.38
C LEU A 5 40.84 7.11 -8.15
N HIS A 6 39.70 7.56 -7.66
CA HIS A 6 38.48 6.76 -7.66
C HIS A 6 37.95 6.68 -9.10
N ILE A 7 38.26 5.57 -9.77
CA ILE A 7 37.58 5.19 -11.00
C ILE A 7 36.14 4.85 -10.60
N LEU A 8 35.21 5.78 -10.85
CA LEU A 8 33.78 5.49 -10.90
C LEU A 8 33.59 4.51 -12.06
N ILE A 9 33.46 3.22 -11.73
CA ILE A 9 32.89 2.24 -12.64
C ILE A 9 31.40 2.58 -12.70
N THR A 10 31.02 3.44 -13.63
CA THR A 10 29.63 3.58 -14.06
C THR A 10 29.28 2.26 -14.74
N THR A 11 28.80 1.28 -13.98
CA THR A 11 28.00 0.20 -14.56
C THR A 11 26.87 0.86 -15.33
N ASP A 12 26.83 0.61 -16.63
CA ASP A 12 26.01 1.27 -17.63
C ASP A 12 24.52 1.13 -17.27
N ILE A 13 23.99 2.12 -16.52
CA ILE A 13 22.62 2.15 -15.98
C ILE A 13 21.59 2.08 -17.14
N HIS A 14 22.03 2.30 -18.38
CA HIS A 14 21.21 2.18 -19.58
C HIS A 14 21.09 0.74 -20.10
N GLN A 15 22.03 -0.15 -19.79
CA GLN A 15 21.98 -1.54 -20.27
C GLN A 15 20.97 -2.39 -19.49
N GLU A 16 20.84 -2.16 -18.18
CA GLU A 16 19.92 -2.94 -17.33
C GLU A 16 18.43 -2.76 -17.73
N PRO A 17 17.93 -1.55 -18.04
CA PRO A 17 16.59 -1.36 -18.59
C PRO A 17 16.38 -2.00 -19.95
N ILE A 18 17.38 -1.94 -20.85
CA ILE A 18 17.31 -2.54 -22.19
C ILE A 18 17.24 -4.07 -22.07
N GLN A 19 18.06 -4.66 -21.20
CA GLN A 19 18.05 -6.09 -20.96
C GLN A 19 16.74 -6.55 -20.34
N ARG A 20 16.22 -5.83 -19.34
CA ARG A 20 14.91 -6.11 -18.72
C ARG A 20 13.77 -6.01 -19.73
N HIS A 21 13.80 -5.00 -20.60
CA HIS A 21 12.82 -4.84 -21.68
C HIS A 21 12.85 -6.01 -22.67
N ASN A 22 14.03 -6.47 -23.07
CA ASN A 22 14.17 -7.64 -23.96
C ASN A 22 13.66 -8.93 -23.31
N GLU A 23 13.92 -9.13 -22.02
CA GLU A 23 13.39 -10.26 -21.24
C GLU A 23 11.86 -10.22 -21.17
N GLU A 24 11.27 -9.05 -20.89
CA GLU A 24 9.82 -8.85 -20.88
C GLU A 24 9.18 -9.17 -22.23
N ARG A 25 9.83 -8.77 -23.33
CA ARG A 25 9.36 -9.09 -24.69
C ARG A 25 9.38 -10.58 -24.98
N LEU A 26 10.45 -11.29 -24.61
CA LEU A 26 10.52 -12.74 -24.78
C LEU A 26 9.42 -13.46 -23.99
N ILE A 27 9.14 -12.99 -22.78
CA ILE A 27 8.03 -13.48 -21.95
C ILE A 27 6.68 -13.19 -22.62
N ALA A 28 6.50 -12.00 -23.21
CA ALA A 28 5.28 -11.60 -23.90
C ALA A 28 5.02 -12.46 -25.16
N VAL A 29 6.04 -12.73 -25.98
CA VAL A 29 5.96 -13.65 -27.14
C VAL A 29 5.52 -15.05 -26.70
N THR A 30 6.14 -15.57 -25.63
CA THR A 30 5.84 -16.90 -25.09
C THR A 30 4.39 -16.98 -24.64
N ARG A 31 3.93 -15.99 -23.87
CA ARG A 31 2.53 -15.92 -23.38
C ARG A 31 1.52 -15.78 -24.51
N ALA A 32 1.78 -14.91 -25.48
CA ALA A 32 0.90 -14.72 -26.63
C ALA A 32 0.76 -16.02 -27.44
N THR A 33 1.86 -16.76 -27.63
CA THR A 33 1.86 -18.06 -28.31
C THR A 33 1.05 -19.11 -27.53
N GLN A 34 1.27 -19.21 -26.22
CA GLN A 34 0.54 -20.15 -25.35
C GLN A 34 -0.97 -19.86 -25.29
N LEU A 35 -1.36 -18.59 -25.43
CA LEU A 35 -2.75 -18.17 -25.45
C LEU A 35 -3.40 -18.27 -26.85
N GLY A 36 -2.69 -18.78 -27.86
CA GLY A 36 -3.21 -18.96 -29.21
C GLY A 36 -3.29 -17.67 -30.03
N PHE A 37 -2.47 -16.67 -29.72
CA PHE A 37 -2.40 -15.39 -30.45
C PHE A 37 -1.12 -15.27 -31.29
N PRO A 38 -0.97 -16.02 -32.41
CA PRO A 38 0.27 -16.05 -33.19
C PRO A 38 0.62 -14.71 -33.85
N ARG A 39 -0.37 -13.88 -34.21
CA ARG A 39 -0.16 -12.53 -34.77
C ARG A 39 0.38 -11.55 -33.73
N ILE A 40 -0.12 -11.62 -32.50
CA ILE A 40 0.38 -10.82 -31.38
C ILE A 40 1.81 -11.23 -31.01
N ALA A 41 2.11 -12.53 -31.05
CA ALA A 41 3.45 -13.03 -30.82
C ALA A 41 4.46 -12.51 -31.87
N GLU A 42 4.03 -12.31 -33.11
CA GLU A 42 4.87 -11.73 -34.17
C GLU A 42 5.13 -10.24 -33.95
N GLU A 43 4.12 -9.48 -33.51
CA GLU A 43 4.31 -8.05 -33.20
C GLU A 43 5.29 -7.83 -32.04
N PHE A 44 5.32 -8.71 -31.03
CA PHE A 44 6.34 -8.63 -29.97
C PHE A 44 7.76 -9.02 -30.44
N ARG A 45 7.92 -9.60 -31.63
CA ARG A 45 9.23 -9.92 -32.24
C ARG A 45 9.81 -8.78 -33.07
N THR A 46 8.98 -7.87 -33.58
CA THR A 46 9.42 -6.73 -34.42
C THR A 46 9.89 -5.52 -33.59
N GLU A 47 10.72 -4.63 -34.15
CA GLU A 47 11.16 -3.40 -33.47
C GLU A 47 9.98 -2.59 -32.90
N ASP A 48 10.20 -1.93 -31.76
CA ASP A 48 9.14 -1.24 -31.01
C ASP A 48 8.49 -0.16 -31.88
N PRO A 49 7.19 -0.30 -32.22
CA PRO A 49 6.47 0.75 -32.89
C PRO A 49 6.38 1.95 -31.95
N ASN A 50 6.22 3.14 -32.53
CA ASN A 50 6.04 4.36 -31.74
C ASN A 50 4.73 4.23 -30.91
N LEU A 51 4.88 3.97 -29.60
CA LEU A 51 3.81 3.58 -28.66
C LEU A 51 2.86 4.73 -28.33
N THR A 52 2.23 5.31 -29.35
CA THR A 52 1.21 6.33 -29.18
C THR A 52 -0.09 5.70 -28.66
N ARG A 53 -0.92 6.52 -27.99
CA ARG A 53 -2.26 6.10 -27.57
C ARG A 53 -3.10 5.58 -28.73
N GLN A 54 -2.92 6.13 -29.93
CA GLN A 54 -3.63 5.71 -31.13
C GLN A 54 -3.20 4.31 -31.58
N TYR A 55 -1.90 4.04 -31.62
CA TYR A 55 -1.37 2.71 -31.92
C TYR A 55 -1.95 1.63 -30.99
N VAL A 56 -2.03 1.91 -29.68
CA VAL A 56 -2.63 0.98 -28.72
C VAL A 56 -4.11 0.72 -29.03
N MET A 57 -4.88 1.74 -29.39
CA MET A 57 -6.31 1.60 -29.73
C MET A 57 -6.50 0.80 -31.03
N ASP A 58 -5.68 1.06 -32.04
CA ASP A 58 -5.73 0.38 -33.34
C ASP A 58 -5.34 -1.10 -33.19
N PHE A 59 -4.27 -1.37 -32.43
CA PHE A 59 -3.82 -2.72 -32.07
C PHE A 59 -4.91 -3.50 -31.33
N MET A 60 -5.57 -2.87 -30.35
CA MET A 60 -6.68 -3.49 -29.61
C MET A 60 -7.84 -3.87 -30.54
N SER A 61 -8.21 -2.95 -31.43
CA SER A 61 -9.31 -3.15 -32.39
C SER A 61 -8.99 -4.28 -33.37
N ALA A 62 -7.79 -4.26 -33.96
CA ALA A 62 -7.32 -5.25 -34.92
C ALA A 62 -7.25 -6.66 -34.32
N ASN A 63 -6.88 -6.77 -33.05
CA ASN A 63 -6.71 -8.06 -32.36
C ASN A 63 -7.91 -8.45 -31.49
N LYS A 64 -9.04 -7.73 -31.55
CA LYS A 64 -10.24 -7.97 -30.74
C LYS A 64 -9.93 -8.07 -29.24
N ILE A 65 -9.06 -7.19 -28.75
CA ILE A 65 -8.65 -7.12 -27.35
C ILE A 65 -9.48 -6.06 -26.64
N SER A 66 -10.01 -6.40 -25.48
CA SER A 66 -10.59 -5.47 -24.52
C SER A 66 -9.85 -5.55 -23.19
N PHE A 67 -9.87 -4.47 -22.41
CA PHE A 67 -9.23 -4.41 -21.12
C PHE A 67 -10.27 -4.44 -20.01
N SER A 68 -10.09 -5.30 -19.02
CA SER A 68 -10.91 -5.28 -17.80
C SER A 68 -10.08 -4.84 -16.60
N ILE A 69 -10.65 -3.98 -15.76
CA ILE A 69 -10.12 -3.72 -14.41
C ILE A 69 -10.60 -4.88 -13.54
N GLN A 70 -9.67 -5.67 -12.99
CA GLN A 70 -10.03 -6.69 -12.03
C GLN A 70 -10.24 -6.05 -10.65
N SER A 71 -11.45 -6.16 -10.11
CA SER A 71 -11.72 -5.86 -8.71
C SER A 71 -11.33 -7.08 -7.87
N THR A 72 -10.15 -7.05 -7.25
CA THR A 72 -9.80 -8.06 -6.24
C THR A 72 -10.52 -7.70 -4.94
N SER A 73 -11.80 -8.04 -4.82
CA SER A 73 -12.44 -8.07 -3.51
C SER A 73 -12.00 -9.33 -2.78
N ASP A 74 -11.21 -9.18 -1.72
CA ASP A 74 -10.83 -10.30 -0.85
C ASP A 74 -12.10 -10.98 -0.30
N ILE A 75 -12.20 -12.31 -0.41
CA ILE A 75 -13.37 -13.11 0.01
C ILE A 75 -13.74 -12.82 1.47
N ARG A 76 -12.74 -12.53 2.32
CA ARG A 76 -12.96 -12.19 3.73
C ARG A 76 -13.64 -10.84 3.93
N ARG A 77 -13.42 -9.86 3.03
CA ARG A 77 -14.10 -8.57 3.08
C ARG A 77 -15.59 -8.73 2.80
N GLN A 78 -15.96 -9.58 1.83
CA GLN A 78 -17.36 -9.85 1.52
C GLN A 78 -18.10 -10.47 2.72
N GLN A 79 -17.47 -11.43 3.41
CA GLN A 79 -18.06 -12.02 4.62
C GLN A 79 -18.15 -11.02 5.77
N ALA A 80 -17.13 -10.19 5.99
CA ALA A 80 -17.16 -9.16 7.03
C ALA A 80 -18.24 -8.09 6.79
N SER A 81 -18.57 -7.79 5.53
CA SER A 81 -19.61 -6.84 5.15
C SER A 81 -21.05 -7.37 5.24
N LEU A 82 -21.26 -8.61 5.70
CA LEU A 82 -22.60 -9.15 5.91
C LEU A 82 -23.31 -8.40 7.04
N ALA A 83 -24.58 -8.04 6.82
CA ALA A 83 -25.38 -7.28 7.79
C ALA A 83 -25.45 -7.97 9.17
N SER A 84 -25.48 -9.31 9.21
CA SER A 84 -25.43 -10.08 10.46
C SER A 84 -24.13 -9.87 11.23
N ASN A 85 -22.98 -9.81 10.54
CA ASN A 85 -21.68 -9.57 11.16
C ASN A 85 -21.54 -8.12 11.62
N ILE A 86 -22.04 -7.17 10.84
CA ILE A 86 -22.11 -5.76 11.23
C ILE A 86 -22.97 -5.59 12.49
N ASN A 87 -24.19 -6.16 12.50
CA ASN A 87 -25.07 -6.13 13.66
C ASN A 87 -24.41 -6.81 14.87
N ASN A 88 -23.72 -7.94 14.66
CA ASN A 88 -23.01 -8.62 15.73
C ASN A 88 -21.90 -7.73 16.33
N TRP A 89 -21.13 -7.02 15.50
CA TRP A 89 -20.12 -6.07 15.97
C TRP A 89 -20.73 -4.96 16.82
N PHE A 90 -21.83 -4.32 16.38
CA PHE A 90 -22.47 -3.27 17.17
C PHE A 90 -23.11 -3.79 18.46
N ASN A 91 -23.66 -5.01 18.45
CA ASN A 91 -24.35 -5.56 19.61
C ASN A 91 -23.40 -6.17 20.64
N GLN A 92 -22.24 -6.69 20.24
CA GLN A 92 -21.35 -7.44 21.13
C GLN A 92 -19.98 -6.79 21.33
N VAL A 93 -19.45 -6.06 20.34
CA VAL A 93 -18.08 -5.52 20.37
C VAL A 93 -18.09 -4.02 20.68
N TYR A 94 -18.96 -3.24 20.02
CA TYR A 94 -19.10 -1.80 20.23
C TYR A 94 -20.24 -1.46 21.20
N SER A 95 -20.25 -2.10 22.37
CA SER A 95 -21.24 -1.81 23.39
C SER A 95 -20.97 -0.47 24.08
N GLU A 96 -22.01 0.15 24.65
CA GLU A 96 -21.88 1.40 25.42
C GLU A 96 -20.86 1.30 26.55
N GLN A 97 -20.70 0.11 27.14
CA GLN A 97 -19.73 -0.18 28.20
C GLN A 97 -18.28 0.08 27.77
N VAL A 98 -17.94 -0.16 26.49
CA VAL A 98 -16.59 0.11 25.97
C VAL A 98 -16.27 1.61 26.04
N PHE A 99 -17.29 2.45 25.85
CA PHE A 99 -17.16 3.90 25.80
C PHE A 99 -17.47 4.59 27.13
N GLU A 100 -17.89 3.85 28.15
CA GLU A 100 -18.14 4.40 29.47
C GLU A 100 -16.88 5.11 30.01
N GLY A 101 -17.06 6.36 30.46
CA GLY A 101 -15.97 7.21 30.91
C GLY A 101 -15.05 7.78 29.81
N CYS A 102 -15.29 7.46 28.53
CA CYS A 102 -14.52 8.01 27.42
C CYS A 102 -15.11 9.35 26.95
N ARG A 103 -14.25 10.30 26.61
CA ARG A 103 -14.67 11.54 25.94
C ARG A 103 -14.62 11.34 24.43
N ASN A 104 -15.48 12.01 23.67
CA ASN A 104 -15.46 11.89 22.21
C ASN A 104 -14.08 12.14 21.58
N ARG A 105 -13.30 13.08 22.16
CA ARG A 105 -11.93 13.40 21.72
C ARG A 105 -10.90 12.30 22.00
N SER A 106 -11.19 11.35 22.87
CA SER A 106 -10.28 10.24 23.24
C SER A 106 -10.53 8.97 22.42
N ILE A 107 -11.42 9.05 21.42
CA ILE A 107 -11.75 7.95 20.52
C ILE A 107 -10.99 8.14 19.19
N PHE A 108 -10.22 7.13 18.83
CA PHE A 108 -9.37 7.12 17.64
C PHE A 108 -9.76 5.95 16.74
N ASN A 109 -9.80 6.18 15.43
CA ASN A 109 -9.93 5.13 14.44
C ASN A 109 -8.70 5.16 13.54
N MET A 110 -7.96 4.06 13.49
CA MET A 110 -6.80 3.92 12.61
C MET A 110 -7.07 2.89 11.53
N ASN A 111 -6.72 3.25 10.30
CA ASN A 111 -6.74 2.33 9.18
C ASN A 111 -5.58 2.60 8.22
N GLU A 112 -5.28 1.58 7.41
CA GLU A 112 -4.30 1.63 6.33
C GLU A 112 -4.99 1.72 4.97
N THR A 113 -4.47 2.59 4.13
CA THR A 113 -4.79 2.65 2.71
C THR A 113 -3.51 2.63 1.89
N ASN A 114 -3.58 2.18 0.64
CA ASN A 114 -2.45 2.16 -0.25
C ASN A 114 -2.72 2.98 -1.50
N LEU A 115 -1.73 3.79 -1.87
CA LEU A 115 -1.64 4.43 -3.18
C LEU A 115 -0.64 3.64 -4.00
N ASN A 116 -1.15 2.85 -4.93
CA ASN A 116 -0.32 2.10 -5.85
C ASN A 116 0.04 3.00 -7.04
N TYR A 117 1.32 3.31 -7.20
CA TYR A 117 1.80 4.16 -8.29
C TYR A 117 2.27 3.34 -9.51
N GLN A 118 2.46 2.03 -9.35
CA GLN A 118 2.79 1.13 -10.46
C GLN A 118 1.57 0.35 -11.01
N THR A 119 0.37 0.47 -10.42
CA THR A 119 -0.75 -0.44 -10.77
C THR A 119 -1.93 0.22 -11.47
N ARG A 120 -1.83 0.34 -12.78
CA ARG A 120 -3.01 0.10 -13.63
C ARG A 120 -2.67 -0.98 -14.66
N CYS A 121 -2.37 -2.18 -14.19
CA CYS A 121 -2.33 -3.36 -15.04
C CYS A 121 -3.77 -3.66 -15.50
N ARG A 122 -4.07 -3.30 -16.74
CA ARG A 122 -5.30 -3.72 -17.41
C ARG A 122 -5.06 -5.10 -17.99
N THR A 123 -5.82 -6.10 -17.57
CA THR A 123 -5.72 -7.44 -18.18
C THR A 123 -6.42 -7.43 -19.53
N ALA A 124 -5.67 -7.77 -20.59
CA ALA A 124 -6.22 -8.01 -21.91
C ALA A 124 -7.12 -9.25 -21.87
N LYS A 125 -8.30 -9.15 -22.48
CA LYS A 125 -9.21 -10.27 -22.73
C LYS A 125 -9.79 -10.15 -24.13
N GLU A 126 -10.16 -11.26 -24.73
CA GLU A 126 -10.88 -11.26 -26.00
C GLU A 126 -12.24 -10.56 -25.86
N VAL A 127 -12.61 -9.75 -26.85
CA VAL A 127 -13.93 -9.11 -26.95
C VAL A 127 -15.01 -10.19 -26.97
N GLY A 128 -15.98 -10.09 -26.05
CA GLY A 128 -17.04 -11.08 -25.87
C GLY A 128 -16.76 -12.12 -24.78
N SER A 129 -15.53 -12.23 -24.30
CA SER A 129 -15.22 -13.13 -23.18
C SER A 129 -15.81 -12.63 -21.85
N LYS A 130 -16.52 -13.54 -21.15
CA LYS A 130 -17.09 -13.30 -19.82
C LYS A 130 -16.06 -13.34 -18.69
N ARG A 131 -14.91 -13.99 -18.87
CA ARG A 131 -13.89 -14.16 -17.82
C ARG A 131 -12.55 -13.58 -18.28
N SER A 132 -11.94 -12.72 -17.48
CA SER A 132 -10.52 -12.38 -17.62
C SER A 132 -9.68 -13.38 -16.84
N ILE A 133 -8.45 -13.65 -17.30
CA ILE A 133 -7.50 -14.49 -16.58
C ILE A 133 -7.16 -13.76 -15.28
N SER A 134 -7.50 -14.35 -14.13
CA SER A 134 -7.12 -13.82 -12.81
C SER A 134 -5.60 -13.71 -12.78
N ALA A 135 -5.06 -12.49 -12.72
CA ALA A 135 -3.64 -12.36 -12.46
C ALA A 135 -3.36 -12.99 -11.09
N SER A 136 -2.35 -13.86 -11.00
CA SER A 136 -1.84 -14.31 -9.69
C SER A 136 -1.51 -13.05 -8.90
N LYS A 137 -2.13 -12.88 -7.73
CA LYS A 137 -2.00 -11.75 -6.80
C LYS A 137 -0.67 -11.03 -7.03
N GLU A 138 -0.67 -9.98 -7.84
CA GLU A 138 0.57 -9.25 -8.13
C GLU A 138 1.09 -8.82 -6.77
N ASN A 139 2.34 -9.18 -6.46
CA ASN A 139 3.07 -8.41 -5.46
C ASN A 139 2.92 -6.97 -5.93
N LEU A 140 2.25 -6.12 -5.16
CA LEU A 140 2.07 -4.71 -5.46
C LEU A 140 3.46 -4.06 -5.38
N VAL A 141 4.28 -4.29 -6.41
CA VAL A 141 5.57 -3.61 -6.57
C VAL A 141 5.22 -2.13 -6.71
N GLY A 142 5.89 -1.29 -5.92
CA GLY A 142 5.70 0.15 -6.00
C GLY A 142 4.35 0.67 -5.53
N HIS A 143 4.12 0.60 -4.23
CA HIS A 143 3.04 1.32 -3.56
C HIS A 143 3.54 2.13 -2.37
N ILE A 144 2.75 3.14 -2.01
CA ILE A 144 2.91 3.92 -0.79
C ILE A 144 1.74 3.52 0.10
N SER A 145 2.03 3.03 1.30
CA SER A 145 0.99 2.80 2.31
C SER A 145 0.89 4.02 3.22
N LEU A 146 -0.33 4.40 3.54
CA LEU A 146 -0.64 5.49 4.45
C LEU A 146 -1.50 4.91 5.58
N ALA A 147 -0.99 4.99 6.81
CA ALA A 147 -1.73 4.72 8.02
C ALA A 147 -2.18 6.04 8.65
N LEU A 148 -3.49 6.29 8.61
CA LEU A 148 -4.10 7.47 9.19
C LEU A 148 -4.83 7.11 10.47
N THR A 149 -4.79 8.03 11.43
CA THR A 149 -5.55 7.93 12.67
C THR A 149 -6.41 9.17 12.77
N VAL A 150 -7.72 8.98 12.85
CA VAL A 150 -8.69 10.07 12.95
C VAL A 150 -9.34 10.05 14.32
N SER A 151 -9.56 11.24 14.88
CA SER A 151 -10.39 11.43 16.08
C SER A 151 -11.38 12.57 15.88
N PRO A 152 -12.49 12.61 16.66
CA PRO A 152 -13.36 13.78 16.75
C PRO A 152 -12.69 15.01 17.38
N GLY A 153 -11.51 14.85 17.99
CA GLY A 153 -10.75 15.96 18.58
C GLY A 153 -10.07 16.83 17.52
N PHE A 154 -9.76 18.07 17.88
CA PHE A 154 -9.00 18.97 16.99
C PHE A 154 -7.50 18.65 16.92
N ARG A 155 -6.99 17.78 17.81
CA ARG A 155 -5.62 17.27 17.77
C ARG A 155 -5.61 15.95 17.00
N GLN A 156 -4.73 15.85 16.00
CA GLN A 156 -4.56 14.64 15.20
C GLN A 156 -3.14 14.11 15.35
N LEU A 157 -3.02 12.78 15.29
CA LEU A 157 -1.71 12.13 15.22
C LEU A 157 -1.09 12.45 13.85
N PRO A 158 0.23 12.70 13.77
CA PRO A 158 0.93 12.74 12.50
C PRO A 158 0.62 11.55 11.60
N SER A 159 0.51 11.81 10.30
CA SER A 159 0.26 10.77 9.30
C SER A 159 1.46 9.82 9.23
N PHE A 160 1.22 8.51 9.14
CA PHE A 160 2.29 7.53 9.06
C PHE A 160 2.37 6.94 7.65
N VAL A 161 3.47 7.23 6.94
CA VAL A 161 3.68 6.83 5.54
C VAL A 161 4.73 5.73 5.49
N ILE A 162 4.46 4.67 4.74
CA ILE A 162 5.41 3.58 4.47
C ILE A 162 5.72 3.61 2.98
N LEU A 163 6.98 3.88 2.65
CA LEU A 163 7.46 3.83 1.28
C LEU A 163 7.96 2.42 0.97
N GLY A 164 7.27 1.75 0.04
CA GLY A 164 7.67 0.45 -0.49
C GLY A 164 8.94 0.52 -1.34
N ASN A 165 9.67 -0.59 -1.43
CA ASN A 165 10.85 -0.76 -2.29
C ASN A 165 12.01 0.23 -2.06
N LEU A 166 12.05 0.89 -0.90
CA LEU A 166 13.16 1.75 -0.51
C LEU A 166 13.92 1.14 0.69
N VAL A 167 15.24 1.28 0.67
CA VAL A 167 16.12 0.90 1.80
C VAL A 167 16.23 2.05 2.81
N LYS A 168 16.10 3.29 2.34
CA LYS A 168 16.19 4.51 3.14
C LYS A 168 15.27 5.59 2.59
N VAL A 169 14.78 6.48 3.45
CA VAL A 169 14.03 7.66 3.01
C VAL A 169 15.01 8.60 2.30
N PRO A 170 14.73 9.04 1.06
CA PRO A 170 15.55 10.04 0.39
C PRO A 170 15.61 11.34 1.19
N LEU A 171 16.81 11.95 1.29
CA LEU A 171 17.05 13.15 2.10
C LEU A 171 16.14 14.32 1.73
N PHE A 172 15.84 14.50 0.45
CA PHE A 172 14.94 15.58 0.02
C PHE A 172 13.52 15.42 0.60
N ILE A 173 13.02 14.19 0.75
CA ILE A 173 11.70 13.94 1.36
C ILE A 173 11.75 14.27 2.86
N LEU A 174 12.85 13.92 3.53
CA LEU A 174 13.05 14.26 4.94
C LEU A 174 13.08 15.78 5.16
N HIS A 175 13.72 16.52 4.25
CA HIS A 175 13.79 17.99 4.28
C HIS A 175 12.44 18.66 4.00
N GLU A 176 11.58 18.05 3.19
CA GLU A 176 10.22 18.57 2.94
C GLU A 176 9.25 18.23 4.10
N SER A 177 9.52 17.17 4.86
CA SER A 177 8.67 16.72 5.99
C SER A 177 8.86 17.53 7.30
N THR A 178 9.33 18.77 7.21
CA THR A 178 9.83 19.61 8.32
C THR A 178 8.86 19.93 9.47
N ASN A 179 7.57 19.62 9.36
CA ASN A 179 6.55 20.05 10.34
C ASN A 179 6.11 18.97 11.35
N GLU A 180 6.77 17.81 11.41
CA GLU A 180 6.34 16.65 12.23
C GLU A 180 4.92 16.14 11.92
N GLU A 181 4.25 16.67 10.89
CA GLU A 181 2.89 16.29 10.46
C GLU A 181 2.87 14.92 9.76
N VAL A 182 4.03 14.45 9.31
CA VAL A 182 4.20 13.18 8.61
C VAL A 182 5.41 12.45 9.17
N VAL A 183 5.21 11.20 9.54
CA VAL A 183 6.25 10.23 9.85
C VAL A 183 6.43 9.32 8.64
N ILE A 184 7.67 9.13 8.21
CA ILE A 184 7.99 8.28 7.06
C ILE A 184 8.83 7.09 7.50
N ASP A 185 8.36 5.90 7.17
CA ASP A 185 9.04 4.62 7.35
C ASP A 185 9.33 4.00 5.97
N VAL A 186 10.30 3.10 5.92
CA VAL A 186 10.68 2.38 4.69
C VAL A 186 10.65 0.89 4.95
N LEU A 187 10.04 0.16 4.02
CA LEU A 187 10.05 -1.29 4.07
C LEU A 187 10.04 -1.82 2.64
N SER A 188 10.82 -2.86 2.38
CA SER A 188 10.84 -3.51 1.05
C SER A 188 9.44 -3.91 0.59
N SER A 189 8.60 -4.41 1.49
CA SER A 189 7.23 -4.82 1.15
C SER A 189 6.24 -3.66 0.99
N GLY A 190 6.51 -2.47 1.54
CA GLY A 190 5.56 -1.35 1.57
C GLY A 190 4.34 -1.52 2.49
N PHE A 191 4.16 -2.69 3.11
CA PHE A 191 3.02 -2.99 3.99
C PHE A 191 3.35 -2.85 5.47
N MET A 192 2.34 -2.59 6.31
CA MET A 192 2.53 -2.57 7.76
C MET A 192 2.62 -3.99 8.33
N VAL A 193 3.86 -4.48 8.44
CA VAL A 193 4.18 -5.71 9.20
C VAL A 193 4.21 -5.41 10.70
N GLN A 194 4.29 -6.47 11.53
CA GLN A 194 4.27 -6.36 13.01
C GLN A 194 5.28 -5.34 13.54
N ASP A 195 6.52 -5.36 13.06
CA ASP A 195 7.55 -4.41 13.54
C ASP A 195 7.22 -2.95 13.19
N VAL A 196 6.68 -2.69 11.99
CA VAL A 196 6.25 -1.35 11.57
C VAL A 196 5.05 -0.91 12.41
N PHE A 197 4.10 -1.82 12.64
CA PHE A 197 2.94 -1.55 13.49
C PHE A 197 3.37 -1.20 14.93
N ARG A 198 4.30 -1.96 15.50
CA ARG A 198 4.86 -1.68 16.83
C ARG A 198 5.52 -0.30 16.90
N ARG A 199 6.25 0.11 15.86
CA ARG A 199 6.82 1.48 15.77
C ARG A 199 5.73 2.55 15.74
N ARG A 200 4.69 2.37 14.93
CA ARG A 200 3.54 3.29 14.88
C ARG A 200 2.81 3.35 16.22
N VAL A 201 2.65 2.23 16.93
CA VAL A 201 2.04 2.20 18.27
C VAL A 201 2.88 2.99 19.27
N ARG A 202 4.21 2.82 19.29
CA ARG A 202 5.09 3.63 20.16
C ARG A 202 4.93 5.13 19.91
N GLN A 203 4.76 5.53 18.65
CA GLN A 203 4.53 6.94 18.30
C GLN A 203 3.16 7.42 18.78
N PHE A 204 2.12 6.61 18.63
CA PHE A 204 0.79 6.91 19.16
C PHE A 204 0.83 7.09 20.69
N CYS A 205 1.42 6.16 21.44
CA CYS A 205 1.56 6.27 22.89
C CYS A 205 2.38 7.51 23.29
N LYS A 206 3.51 7.78 22.62
CA LYS A 206 4.31 9.00 22.86
C LYS A 206 3.47 10.26 22.66
N TRP A 207 2.69 10.33 21.59
CA TRP A 207 1.83 11.47 21.28
C TRP A 207 0.70 11.64 22.31
N VAL A 208 0.06 10.55 22.75
CA VAL A 208 -0.93 10.56 23.83
C VAL A 208 -0.32 11.11 25.13
N ARG A 209 0.88 10.66 25.52
CA ARG A 209 1.59 11.18 26.70
C ARG A 209 1.86 12.67 26.61
N VAL A 210 2.31 13.16 25.45
CA VAL A 210 2.52 14.60 25.22
C VAL A 210 1.22 15.38 25.41
N LEU A 211 0.10 14.86 24.92
CA LEU A 211 -1.21 15.50 25.09
C LEU A 211 -1.73 15.44 26.53
N LYS A 212 -1.47 14.37 27.28
CA LYS A 212 -1.76 14.29 28.73
C LYS A 212 -0.94 15.33 29.50
N ILE A 213 0.36 15.45 29.21
CA ILE A 213 1.25 16.44 29.84
C ILE A 213 0.79 17.87 29.53
N ALA A 214 0.39 18.13 28.29
CA ALA A 214 -0.13 19.43 27.86
C ALA A 214 -1.54 19.75 28.40
N GLY A 215 -2.16 18.87 29.18
CA GLY A 215 -3.50 19.04 29.73
C GLY A 215 -4.62 18.92 28.68
N TYR A 216 -4.32 18.45 27.47
CA TYR A 216 -5.36 18.15 26.48
C TYR A 216 -6.19 16.94 26.90
N PHE A 217 -5.53 15.90 27.40
CA PHE A 217 -6.16 14.75 28.05
C PHE A 217 -5.93 14.79 29.55
N GLU A 218 -6.86 14.26 30.34
CA GLU A 218 -6.62 13.99 31.76
C GLU A 218 -5.66 12.82 31.91
N GLN A 219 -4.91 12.77 33.03
CA GLN A 219 -3.90 11.73 33.25
C GLN A 219 -4.49 10.32 33.23
N GLN A 220 -5.70 10.19 33.76
CA GLN A 220 -6.46 8.93 33.82
C GLN A 220 -7.53 8.86 32.71
N GLU A 221 -7.50 9.75 31.71
CA GLU A 221 -8.47 9.72 30.61
C GLU A 221 -8.27 8.45 29.78
N LYS A 222 -9.34 7.66 29.66
CA LYS A 222 -9.35 6.43 28.86
C LYS A 222 -9.28 6.77 27.37
N ILE A 223 -8.29 6.19 26.70
CA ILE A 223 -8.06 6.34 25.25
C ILE A 223 -8.52 5.07 24.55
N VAL A 224 -9.36 5.22 23.53
CA VAL A 224 -9.87 4.07 22.75
C VAL A 224 -9.32 4.17 21.34
N LEU A 225 -8.64 3.12 20.87
CA LEU A 225 -8.11 3.02 19.52
C LEU A 225 -8.74 1.84 18.77
N PHE A 226 -9.56 2.14 17.76
CA PHE A 226 -10.10 1.17 16.82
C PHE A 226 -9.10 0.81 15.73
N GLN A 227 -9.01 -0.49 15.46
CA GLN A 227 -8.13 -1.08 14.45
C GLN A 227 -8.84 -2.24 13.76
N ASP A 228 -8.40 -2.55 12.55
CA ASP A 228 -8.85 -3.74 11.84
C ASP A 228 -8.25 -5.03 12.42
N GLY A 229 -8.88 -6.17 12.14
CA GLY A 229 -8.40 -7.49 12.59
C GLY A 229 -7.22 -8.04 11.79
N HIS A 230 -6.36 -7.19 11.23
CA HIS A 230 -5.23 -7.66 10.42
C HIS A 230 -4.18 -8.36 11.29
N LYS A 231 -3.53 -9.40 10.76
CA LYS A 231 -2.59 -10.24 11.52
C LYS A 231 -1.43 -9.46 12.16
N SER A 232 -1.02 -8.32 11.57
CA SER A 232 0.04 -7.48 12.13
C SER A 232 -0.36 -6.78 13.42
N ARG A 233 -1.67 -6.70 13.74
CA ARG A 233 -2.17 -6.14 15.00
C ARG A 233 -2.02 -7.08 16.18
N GLY A 234 -1.89 -8.39 15.94
CA GLY A 234 -1.63 -9.38 16.98
C GLY A 234 -0.17 -9.38 17.44
N ASP A 235 0.46 -8.20 17.55
CA ASP A 235 1.79 -8.04 18.13
C ASP A 235 1.65 -7.87 19.65
N ASP A 236 2.21 -8.79 20.43
CA ASP A 236 2.05 -8.80 21.88
C ASP A 236 2.68 -7.55 22.52
N THR A 237 3.86 -7.15 22.06
CA THR A 237 4.54 -5.94 22.55
C THR A 237 3.74 -4.68 22.25
N ALA A 238 3.17 -4.55 21.05
CA ALA A 238 2.28 -3.44 20.74
C ALA A 238 1.02 -3.44 21.62
N SER A 239 0.48 -4.61 21.93
CA SER A 239 -0.68 -4.76 22.80
C SER A 239 -0.38 -4.36 24.24
N GLU A 240 0.81 -4.69 24.75
CA GLU A 240 1.28 -4.26 26.08
C GLU A 240 1.42 -2.74 26.15
N LEU A 241 2.07 -2.12 25.15
CA LEU A 241 2.22 -0.66 25.09
C LEU A 241 0.89 0.10 25.07
N LEU A 242 -0.15 -0.48 24.46
CA LEU A 242 -1.48 0.13 24.42
C LEU A 242 -2.24 -0.03 25.75
N LYS A 243 -1.93 -1.05 26.56
CA LYS A 243 -2.53 -1.25 27.89
C LYS A 243 -1.95 -0.31 28.94
N GLU A 244 -0.73 0.16 28.73
CA GLU A 244 -0.05 1.12 29.61
C GLU A 244 -0.58 2.57 29.48
N GLU A 245 -1.31 2.88 28.41
CA GLU A 245 -1.84 4.23 28.11
C GLU A 245 -3.32 4.43 28.42
#